data_AF-A0A1D6KU68-F1
#
_entry.id   AF-A0A1D6KU68-F1
#
_cell.length_a   1.000
_cell.length_b   1.000
_cell.length_c   1.000
_cell.angle_alpha   90.00
_cell.angle_beta   90.00
_cell.angle_gamma   90.00
#
_symmetry.space_group_name_H-M   'P 1'
#
loop_
_entity.id
_entity.type
_entity.pdbx_description
1 polymer ?
#
loop_
_entity_poly.entity_id
_entity_poly.type
_entity_poly.pdbx_seq_one_letter_code
_entity_poly.pdbx_strand_id
1 'polypeptide(L)'
;MGDGSRIADHVHKPQYLTTADGLADGATTELAAADAATEARLEWRRTGKRGCAGLQAVMFSTDGYAFPETYYLGAKRARDVVYRVLSAACEDGDLSIQEAIEAIEDIFRRNALNLYKLNVVNGSINHETAIVGKRVSLSSVEEDVLFVRIIWCDASGQHRCRVVPAGRFYEITRNKGVGLTFAAMGMTSFCDGPADGSNLTGVGEIRLVPDMPTLVRLPWSRHEEMVMADMQIRPGEGWEYCPRNTLRKVTKVLLDEFNVTMKAGFENEFFLRRKLVSNGVEMWIPYDNTNYCSTSAFDGASSILQEVYSSLKDSGIVVEQLHAEAGKGQFEIALKYILCTVAADKLIYARETIKSIARKHGLVATFLPKPDLDDFGSGSHVHLSLWENDQNVFMGSSKDNFHGMSKTGEQFLAGVYHHLPSILAFTAPHPNSYDRIQPDTWSGAYLCWGKENREAPLRTACPPGVPLDLVSNFEIKSFDGCANPHLGLAAIVAAGIDGLRRHLKLPEPIESNPSDHSSKLKRLPQNLQESVESLSADKVLHELIGDKLVTTAIAIRKAEINHFAKNPGALKDLIDRY
;
A
#
# COMPACT_ATOMS: atom_id res chain seq x y z
N MET A 1 -31.69 -63.85 -42.54
CA MET A 1 -30.84 -63.38 -41.43
C MET A 1 -30.78 -61.87 -41.58
N GLY A 2 -31.65 -61.04 -41.03
CA GLY A 2 -32.41 -61.10 -39.79
C GLY A 2 -32.19 -59.74 -39.13
N ASP A 3 -32.81 -58.71 -39.69
CA ASP A 3 -32.76 -57.32 -39.27
C ASP A 3 -33.53 -57.12 -37.94
N GLY A 4 -33.09 -56.18 -37.11
CA GLY A 4 -33.63 -55.99 -35.76
C GLY A 4 -32.98 -54.85 -34.99
N SER A 5 -33.62 -53.69 -35.07
CA SER A 5 -33.50 -52.51 -34.21
C SER A 5 -33.19 -52.79 -32.73
N ARG A 6 -32.22 -52.05 -32.15
CA ARG A 6 -32.14 -51.80 -30.70
C ARG A 6 -31.97 -50.32 -30.41
N ILE A 7 -32.92 -49.85 -29.61
CA ILE A 7 -32.98 -48.57 -28.90
C ILE A 7 -31.75 -48.45 -27.98
N ALA A 8 -31.05 -47.32 -28.04
CA ALA A 8 -29.95 -47.00 -27.13
C ALA A 8 -30.48 -46.07 -26.03
N ASP A 9 -30.47 -46.56 -24.79
CA ASP A 9 -30.69 -45.75 -23.58
C ASP A 9 -29.51 -44.79 -23.39
N HIS A 10 -29.75 -43.49 -23.53
CA HIS A 10 -28.82 -42.44 -23.12
C HIS A 10 -29.04 -42.12 -21.63
N VAL A 11 -28.19 -42.68 -20.77
CA VAL A 11 -28.02 -42.20 -19.38
C VAL A 11 -26.88 -41.17 -19.38
N HIS A 12 -27.20 -39.90 -19.15
CA HIS A 12 -26.22 -38.84 -18.94
C HIS A 12 -25.38 -39.12 -17.67
N LYS A 13 -24.06 -39.21 -17.81
CA LYS A 13 -23.12 -39.23 -16.68
C LYS A 13 -22.96 -37.80 -16.11
N PRO A 14 -22.92 -37.61 -14.78
CA PRO A 14 -22.63 -36.31 -14.19
C PRO A 14 -21.19 -35.87 -14.47
N GLN A 15 -20.99 -34.57 -14.70
CA GLN A 15 -19.66 -33.94 -14.81
C GLN A 15 -19.21 -33.48 -13.43
N TYR A 16 -18.02 -33.91 -13.00
CA TYR A 16 -17.43 -33.54 -11.71
C TYR A 16 -16.42 -32.40 -11.91
N LEU A 17 -16.46 -31.40 -11.03
CA LEU A 17 -15.34 -30.48 -10.84
C LEU A 17 -14.34 -31.16 -9.89
N THR A 18 -13.44 -31.98 -10.44
CA THR A 18 -12.38 -32.66 -9.66
C THR A 18 -11.11 -31.83 -9.60
N THR A 19 -10.48 -31.79 -8.43
CA THR A 19 -9.08 -31.37 -8.28
C THR A 19 -8.23 -32.62 -8.00
N ALA A 20 -7.66 -33.25 -9.03
CA ALA A 20 -6.69 -34.32 -8.83
C ALA A 20 -5.59 -34.25 -9.90
N ASP A 21 -4.39 -33.82 -9.50
CA ASP A 21 -3.28 -34.74 -9.27
C ASP A 21 -2.23 -34.10 -8.35
N GLY A 22 -1.67 -34.92 -7.47
CA GLY A 22 -0.64 -34.51 -6.51
C GLY A 22 0.65 -34.09 -7.21
N LEU A 23 1.28 -33.05 -6.65
CA LEU A 23 2.54 -32.44 -7.12
C LEU A 23 2.45 -31.83 -8.53
N ALA A 24 1.66 -30.77 -8.67
CA ALA A 24 1.79 -29.84 -9.80
C ALA A 24 1.46 -28.42 -9.36
N ASP A 25 2.28 -27.50 -9.87
CA ASP A 25 2.29 -26.05 -9.66
C ASP A 25 0.92 -25.38 -9.85
N GLY A 26 0.68 -24.30 -9.11
CA GLY A 26 -0.58 -23.53 -9.12
C GLY A 26 -1.02 -22.97 -10.48
N ALA A 27 -0.18 -23.06 -11.51
CA ALA A 27 -0.47 -22.66 -12.89
C ALA A 27 -1.30 -23.71 -13.66
N THR A 28 -1.20 -25.01 -13.35
CA THR A 28 -1.89 -26.07 -14.11
C THR A 28 -3.39 -26.17 -13.80
N THR A 29 -3.80 -25.75 -12.59
CA THR A 29 -5.21 -25.69 -12.17
C THR A 29 -5.94 -24.46 -12.70
N GLU A 30 -5.24 -23.35 -12.97
CA GLU A 30 -5.78 -22.19 -13.68
C GLU A 30 -6.06 -22.49 -15.15
N LEU A 31 -5.18 -23.23 -15.83
CA LEU A 31 -5.37 -23.64 -17.23
C LEU A 31 -6.56 -24.59 -17.41
N ALA A 32 -6.73 -25.60 -16.55
CA ALA A 32 -7.84 -26.54 -16.68
C ALA A 32 -9.23 -25.89 -16.42
N ALA A 33 -9.31 -24.96 -15.47
CA ALA A 33 -10.55 -24.21 -15.19
C ALA A 33 -10.84 -23.14 -16.25
N ALA A 34 -9.79 -22.49 -16.79
CA ALA A 34 -9.92 -21.57 -17.90
C ALA A 34 -10.29 -22.30 -19.20
N ASP A 35 -9.76 -23.49 -19.45
CA ASP A 35 -10.09 -24.33 -20.61
C ASP A 35 -11.52 -24.86 -20.53
N ALA A 36 -11.98 -25.31 -19.36
CA ALA A 36 -13.38 -25.71 -19.18
C ALA A 36 -14.36 -24.53 -19.35
N ALA A 37 -14.01 -23.34 -18.84
CA ALA A 37 -14.79 -22.12 -19.04
C ALA A 37 -14.74 -21.63 -20.50
N THR A 38 -13.63 -21.85 -21.20
CA THR A 38 -13.43 -21.43 -22.60
C THR A 38 -14.09 -22.40 -23.57
N GLU A 39 -14.04 -23.71 -23.35
CA GLU A 39 -14.79 -24.71 -24.11
C GLU A 39 -16.30 -24.50 -23.92
N ALA A 40 -16.77 -24.29 -22.68
CA ALA A 40 -18.17 -23.96 -22.42
C ALA A 40 -18.61 -22.67 -23.14
N ARG A 41 -17.73 -21.66 -23.20
CA ARG A 41 -17.99 -20.38 -23.89
C ARG A 41 -17.94 -20.49 -25.42
N LEU A 42 -17.08 -21.35 -25.97
CA LEU A 42 -16.94 -21.58 -27.41
C LEU A 42 -18.07 -22.46 -27.96
N GLU A 43 -18.52 -23.47 -27.22
CA GLU A 43 -19.61 -24.36 -27.64
C GLU A 43 -20.99 -23.66 -27.60
N TRP A 44 -21.18 -22.75 -26.64
CA TRP A 44 -22.37 -21.88 -26.51
C TRP A 44 -22.53 -20.91 -27.70
N ARG A 45 -21.42 -20.31 -28.17
CA ARG A 45 -21.42 -19.41 -29.34
C ARG A 45 -21.61 -20.12 -30.68
N ARG A 46 -21.25 -21.42 -30.78
CA ARG A 46 -21.20 -22.13 -32.06
C ARG A 46 -22.52 -22.81 -32.46
N THR A 47 -23.37 -23.16 -31.49
CA THR A 47 -24.51 -24.07 -31.74
C THR A 47 -25.89 -23.41 -31.63
N GLY A 48 -26.02 -22.25 -30.99
CA GLY A 48 -27.29 -21.50 -30.90
C GLY A 48 -28.48 -22.29 -30.33
N LYS A 49 -28.23 -23.47 -29.74
CA LYS A 49 -29.24 -24.39 -29.21
C LYS A 49 -29.12 -24.43 -27.69
N ARG A 50 -30.25 -24.23 -27.00
CA ARG A 50 -30.41 -24.36 -25.54
C ARG A 50 -30.28 -25.82 -25.10
N GLY A 51 -29.06 -26.35 -25.15
CA GLY A 51 -28.76 -27.74 -24.81
C GLY A 51 -27.40 -27.90 -24.16
N CYS A 52 -27.03 -27.02 -23.22
CA CYS A 52 -26.06 -27.43 -22.20
C CYS A 52 -26.75 -28.42 -21.26
N ALA A 53 -26.04 -29.43 -20.77
CA ALA A 53 -26.46 -30.15 -19.59
C ALA A 53 -26.87 -29.11 -18.53
N GLY A 54 -28.10 -29.17 -18.04
CA GLY A 54 -28.62 -28.15 -17.12
C GLY A 54 -27.72 -28.02 -15.90
N LEU A 55 -27.66 -26.85 -15.27
CA LEU A 55 -26.91 -26.61 -14.02
C LEU A 55 -27.18 -27.66 -12.91
N GLN A 56 -28.29 -28.39 -13.02
CA GLN A 56 -28.64 -29.60 -12.27
C GLN A 56 -27.64 -30.77 -12.40
N ALA A 57 -26.67 -30.71 -13.33
CA ALA A 57 -25.67 -31.75 -13.57
C ALA A 57 -24.28 -31.45 -12.98
N VAL A 58 -24.09 -30.26 -12.37
CA VAL A 58 -22.81 -29.83 -11.79
C VAL A 58 -22.82 -30.04 -10.28
N MET A 59 -21.81 -30.73 -9.74
CA MET A 59 -21.63 -30.90 -8.29
C MET A 59 -20.23 -30.49 -7.86
N PHE A 60 -20.15 -29.99 -6.63
CA PHE A 60 -18.88 -29.76 -5.95
C PHE A 60 -18.45 -31.00 -5.16
N SER A 61 -17.22 -31.48 -5.42
CA SER A 61 -16.52 -32.47 -4.58
C SER A 61 -15.14 -31.93 -4.25
N THR A 62 -14.71 -32.07 -3.01
CA THR A 62 -13.29 -31.96 -2.66
C THR A 62 -12.79 -33.37 -2.38
N ASP A 63 -11.94 -33.91 -3.24
CA ASP A 63 -11.33 -35.24 -3.04
C ASP A 63 -10.24 -35.21 -1.93
N GLY A 64 -10.34 -34.27 -0.99
CA GLY A 64 -9.41 -34.00 0.09
C GLY A 64 -9.46 -35.07 1.18
N TYR A 65 -8.91 -36.23 0.88
CA TYR A 65 -8.88 -37.39 1.79
C TYR A 65 -7.78 -37.30 2.87
N ALA A 66 -6.82 -36.37 2.77
CA ALA A 66 -5.61 -36.43 3.59
C ALA A 66 -5.55 -35.44 4.77
N PHE A 67 -6.00 -34.19 4.64
CA PHE A 67 -5.85 -33.17 5.71
C PHE A 67 -7.03 -32.17 5.78
N PRO A 68 -7.54 -31.81 6.97
CA PRO A 68 -8.61 -30.83 7.14
C PRO A 68 -8.32 -29.44 6.53
N GLU A 69 -7.05 -29.03 6.51
CA GLU A 69 -6.60 -27.74 5.98
C GLU A 69 -6.75 -27.66 4.46
N THR A 70 -6.48 -28.75 3.74
CA THR A 70 -6.68 -28.82 2.28
C THR A 70 -8.16 -28.86 1.92
N TYR A 71 -8.98 -29.53 2.72
CA TYR A 71 -10.44 -29.47 2.60
C TYR A 71 -10.96 -28.03 2.74
N TYR A 72 -10.50 -27.31 3.78
CA TYR A 72 -10.91 -25.92 4.01
C TYR A 72 -10.49 -24.98 2.87
N LEU A 73 -9.24 -25.08 2.41
CA LEU A 73 -8.73 -24.26 1.30
C LEU A 73 -9.46 -24.55 -0.01
N GLY A 74 -9.72 -25.84 -0.32
CA GLY A 74 -10.50 -26.24 -1.50
C GLY A 74 -11.93 -25.71 -1.47
N ALA A 75 -12.61 -25.85 -0.33
CA ALA A 75 -13.96 -25.33 -0.13
C ALA A 75 -14.04 -23.80 -0.21
N LYS A 76 -13.03 -23.08 0.30
CA LYS A 76 -12.96 -21.63 0.19
C LYS A 76 -12.75 -21.19 -1.26
N ARG A 77 -11.79 -21.80 -1.96
CA ARG A 77 -11.44 -21.44 -3.34
C ARG A 77 -12.58 -21.73 -4.32
N ALA A 78 -13.29 -22.85 -4.15
CA ALA A 78 -14.43 -23.18 -5.00
C ALA A 78 -15.59 -22.19 -4.86
N ARG A 79 -15.89 -21.73 -3.63
CA ARG A 79 -16.91 -20.69 -3.41
C ARG A 79 -16.54 -19.38 -4.08
N ASP A 80 -15.27 -18.97 -4.02
CA ASP A 80 -14.80 -17.75 -4.69
C ASP A 80 -14.94 -17.85 -6.22
N VAL A 81 -14.61 -19.00 -6.82
CA VAL A 81 -14.73 -19.21 -8.26
C VAL A 81 -16.19 -19.20 -8.70
N VAL A 82 -17.06 -19.97 -8.02
CA VAL A 82 -18.50 -20.01 -8.34
C VAL A 82 -19.14 -18.63 -8.19
N TYR A 83 -18.78 -17.88 -7.13
CA TYR A 83 -19.24 -16.51 -6.93
C TYR A 83 -18.86 -15.60 -8.10
N ARG A 84 -17.59 -15.61 -8.54
CA ARG A 84 -17.12 -14.76 -9.63
C ARG A 84 -17.82 -15.10 -10.96
N VAL A 85 -17.95 -16.39 -11.27
CA VAL A 85 -18.58 -16.84 -12.52
C VAL A 85 -20.05 -16.45 -12.57
N LEU A 86 -20.80 -16.70 -11.49
CA LEU A 86 -22.23 -16.36 -11.44
C LEU A 86 -22.46 -14.85 -11.33
N SER A 87 -21.57 -14.11 -10.67
CA SER A 87 -21.65 -12.64 -10.64
C SER A 87 -21.42 -12.05 -12.03
N ALA A 88 -20.41 -12.51 -12.75
CA ALA A 88 -20.16 -12.09 -14.13
C ALA A 88 -21.36 -12.43 -15.04
N ALA A 89 -21.95 -13.63 -14.91
CA ALA A 89 -23.15 -14.00 -15.66
C ALA A 89 -24.37 -13.12 -15.32
N CYS A 90 -24.50 -12.65 -14.08
CA CYS A 90 -25.54 -11.69 -13.70
C CYS A 90 -25.27 -10.29 -14.27
N GLU A 91 -24.02 -9.85 -14.27
CA GLU A 91 -23.60 -8.55 -14.81
C GLU A 91 -23.77 -8.49 -16.34
N ASP A 92 -23.48 -9.60 -17.02
CA ASP A 92 -23.64 -9.77 -18.47
C ASP A 92 -25.13 -9.98 -18.88
N GLY A 93 -26.03 -10.19 -17.91
CA GLY A 93 -27.46 -10.41 -18.13
C GLY A 93 -27.82 -11.82 -18.60
N ASP A 94 -26.87 -12.76 -18.55
CA ASP A 94 -27.06 -14.17 -18.90
C ASP A 94 -27.87 -14.93 -17.84
N LEU A 95 -27.84 -14.47 -16.58
CA LEU A 95 -28.66 -14.99 -15.47
C LEU A 95 -29.27 -13.85 -14.66
N SER A 96 -30.47 -14.07 -14.13
CA SER A 96 -30.99 -13.25 -13.03
C SER A 96 -30.32 -13.63 -11.71
N ILE A 97 -30.36 -12.71 -10.74
CA ILE A 97 -29.84 -12.96 -9.38
C ILE A 97 -30.53 -14.19 -8.75
N GLN A 98 -31.81 -14.38 -9.02
CA GLN A 98 -32.57 -15.52 -8.50
C GLN A 98 -32.07 -16.84 -9.11
N GLU A 99 -31.84 -16.88 -10.42
CA GLU A 99 -31.29 -18.06 -11.11
C GLU A 99 -29.86 -18.38 -10.63
N ALA A 100 -29.05 -17.35 -10.33
CA ALA A 100 -27.73 -17.54 -9.74
C ALA A 100 -27.77 -18.11 -8.31
N ILE A 101 -28.73 -17.67 -7.48
CA ILE A 101 -28.94 -18.24 -6.14
C ILE A 101 -29.35 -19.72 -6.24
N GLU A 102 -30.26 -20.03 -7.16
CA GLU A 102 -30.69 -21.40 -7.41
C GLU A 102 -29.52 -22.28 -7.88
N ALA A 103 -28.69 -21.77 -8.78
CA ALA A 103 -27.47 -22.43 -9.25
C ALA A 103 -26.51 -22.80 -8.10
N ILE A 104 -26.27 -21.89 -7.15
CA ILE A 104 -25.42 -22.14 -5.98
C ILE A 104 -26.00 -23.25 -5.11
N GLU A 105 -27.30 -23.17 -4.84
CA GLU A 105 -28.02 -24.17 -4.05
C GLU A 105 -28.00 -25.55 -4.71
N ASP A 106 -28.05 -25.62 -6.05
CA ASP A 106 -27.92 -26.87 -6.78
C ASP A 106 -26.50 -27.44 -6.69
N ILE A 107 -25.48 -26.64 -7.02
CA ILE A 107 -24.06 -27.04 -7.07
C ILE A 107 -23.54 -27.55 -5.72
N PHE A 108 -23.85 -26.83 -4.63
CA PHE A 108 -23.28 -27.11 -3.32
C PHE A 108 -24.16 -27.97 -2.42
N ARG A 109 -25.43 -28.20 -2.76
CA ARG A 109 -26.37 -28.89 -1.85
C ARG A 109 -27.34 -29.83 -2.56
N ARG A 110 -28.29 -29.30 -3.35
CA ARG A 110 -29.44 -30.09 -3.84
C ARG A 110 -28.99 -31.24 -4.73
N ASN A 111 -27.98 -31.04 -5.58
CA ASN A 111 -27.49 -32.09 -6.46
C ASN A 111 -26.85 -33.25 -5.67
N ALA A 112 -26.07 -32.96 -4.62
CA ALA A 112 -25.50 -33.99 -3.76
C ALA A 112 -26.57 -34.73 -2.95
N LEU A 113 -27.55 -34.02 -2.38
CA LEU A 113 -28.68 -34.64 -1.66
C LEU A 113 -29.46 -35.60 -2.55
N ASN A 114 -29.72 -35.20 -3.80
CA ASN A 114 -30.42 -36.01 -4.79
C ASN A 114 -29.59 -37.22 -5.24
N LEU A 115 -28.30 -37.02 -5.54
CA LEU A 115 -27.42 -38.10 -6.00
C LEU A 115 -27.22 -39.18 -4.92
N TYR A 116 -26.93 -38.76 -3.69
CA TYR A 116 -26.63 -39.67 -2.58
C TYR A 116 -27.87 -40.11 -1.81
N LYS A 117 -29.07 -39.67 -2.21
CA LYS A 117 -30.36 -39.98 -1.56
C LYS A 117 -30.34 -39.69 -0.04
N LEU A 118 -29.75 -38.56 0.33
CA LEU A 118 -29.60 -38.16 1.73
C LEU A 118 -30.92 -37.55 2.24
N ASN A 119 -31.59 -38.24 3.16
CA ASN A 119 -32.81 -37.75 3.82
C ASN A 119 -32.44 -36.71 4.89
N VAL A 120 -32.44 -35.43 4.52
CA VAL A 120 -32.33 -34.33 5.49
C VAL A 120 -33.73 -33.85 5.84
N VAL A 121 -34.05 -33.76 7.14
CA VAL A 121 -35.31 -33.20 7.63
C VAL A 121 -35.44 -31.77 7.09
N ASN A 122 -36.43 -31.53 6.24
CA ASN A 122 -36.73 -30.21 5.67
C ASN A 122 -37.14 -29.24 6.78
N GLY A 123 -36.21 -28.43 7.26
CA GLY A 123 -36.54 -27.16 7.90
C GLY A 123 -36.96 -26.17 6.81
N SER A 124 -38.26 -26.10 6.50
CA SER A 124 -38.78 -25.09 5.56
C SER A 124 -38.62 -23.69 6.17
N ILE A 125 -37.88 -22.81 5.50
CA ILE A 125 -37.98 -21.37 5.77
C ILE A 125 -39.06 -20.85 4.81
N ASN A 126 -40.25 -20.59 5.35
CA ASN A 126 -41.34 -19.96 4.62
C ASN A 126 -40.93 -18.54 4.21
N HIS A 127 -40.92 -18.28 2.91
CA HIS A 127 -40.91 -16.92 2.36
C HIS A 127 -42.33 -16.38 2.37
N GLU A 128 -42.81 -15.93 3.54
CA GLU A 128 -43.93 -14.99 3.60
C GLU A 128 -43.39 -13.56 3.77
N THR A 129 -43.89 -12.71 2.89
CA THR A 129 -43.69 -11.27 2.78
C THR A 129 -43.84 -10.57 4.13
N ALA A 130 -42.72 -10.17 4.71
CA ALA A 130 -42.65 -9.12 5.72
C ALA A 130 -41.64 -8.07 5.26
N ILE A 131 -42.14 -7.01 4.64
CA ILE A 131 -41.46 -5.72 4.56
C ILE A 131 -41.46 -5.16 5.99
N VAL A 132 -40.54 -5.63 6.82
CA VAL A 132 -40.15 -5.01 8.09
C VAL A 132 -38.65 -5.28 8.23
N GLY A 133 -37.88 -4.20 8.43
CA GLY A 133 -36.43 -4.15 8.21
C GLY A 133 -35.64 -5.31 8.80
N LYS A 134 -35.14 -6.18 7.93
CA LYS A 134 -34.14 -7.20 8.28
C LYS A 134 -32.78 -6.52 8.32
N ARG A 135 -32.29 -6.23 9.52
CA ARG A 135 -30.85 -6.03 9.76
C ARG A 135 -30.12 -7.21 9.13
N VAL A 136 -29.22 -6.91 8.20
CA VAL A 136 -28.22 -7.86 7.71
C VAL A 136 -27.57 -8.50 8.93
N SER A 137 -27.64 -9.83 9.06
CA SER A 137 -27.00 -10.52 10.17
C SER A 137 -25.49 -10.39 9.96
N LEU A 138 -24.90 -9.49 10.74
CA LEU A 138 -23.46 -9.31 10.83
C LEU A 138 -22.87 -10.57 11.47
N SER A 139 -21.65 -10.96 11.09
CA SER A 139 -20.92 -11.98 11.84
C SER A 139 -20.72 -11.53 13.29
N SER A 140 -20.53 -12.45 14.24
CA SER A 140 -20.32 -12.09 15.66
C SER A 140 -19.12 -11.16 15.90
N VAL A 141 -18.15 -11.15 14.96
CA VAL A 141 -17.01 -10.21 14.97
C VAL A 141 -17.43 -8.81 14.50
N GLU A 142 -18.30 -8.72 13.50
CA GLU A 142 -18.86 -7.46 13.00
C GLU A 142 -19.86 -6.81 13.99
N GLU A 143 -20.51 -7.60 14.85
CA GLU A 143 -21.41 -7.09 15.89
C GLU A 143 -20.70 -6.29 17.00
N ASP A 144 -19.41 -6.54 17.23
CA ASP A 144 -18.58 -5.83 18.23
C ASP A 144 -17.76 -4.66 17.62
N VAL A 145 -17.98 -4.35 16.34
CA VAL A 145 -17.43 -3.15 15.69
C VAL A 145 -18.42 -2.01 15.84
N LEU A 146 -18.00 -0.89 16.42
CA LEU A 146 -18.80 0.33 16.48
C LEU A 146 -18.56 1.22 15.26
N PHE A 147 -17.29 1.37 14.86
CA PHE A 147 -16.89 2.29 13.80
C PHE A 147 -15.82 1.71 12.88
N VAL A 148 -15.89 2.12 11.61
CA VAL A 148 -14.84 1.87 10.62
C VAL A 148 -14.28 3.20 10.15
N ARG A 149 -12.97 3.38 10.30
CA ARG A 149 -12.20 4.55 9.85
C ARG A 149 -11.75 4.32 8.42
N ILE A 150 -12.24 5.15 7.51
CA ILE A 150 -11.82 5.18 6.12
C ILE A 150 -10.70 6.22 6.02
N ILE A 151 -9.45 5.76 5.86
CA ILE A 151 -8.25 6.61 5.91
C ILE A 151 -7.70 6.89 4.51
N TRP A 152 -7.16 8.09 4.32
CA TRP A 152 -6.32 8.46 3.18
C TRP A 152 -5.20 9.40 3.62
N CYS A 153 -4.15 9.50 2.81
CA CYS A 153 -3.08 10.47 2.98
C CYS A 153 -3.23 11.53 1.88
N ASP A 154 -3.33 12.80 2.24
CA ASP A 154 -3.48 13.88 1.28
C ASP A 154 -2.14 14.28 0.63
N ALA A 155 -2.16 15.24 -0.30
CA ALA A 155 -0.95 15.66 -1.00
C ALA A 155 0.07 16.37 -0.08
N SER A 156 -0.35 16.95 1.06
CA SER A 156 0.54 17.52 2.08
C SER A 156 1.20 16.46 2.97
N GLY A 157 0.80 15.18 2.85
CA GLY A 157 1.30 14.08 3.68
C GLY A 157 0.51 13.87 4.96
N GLN A 158 -0.58 14.63 5.16
CA GLN A 158 -1.42 14.49 6.34
C GLN A 158 -2.34 13.28 6.22
N HIS A 159 -2.42 12.50 7.30
CA HIS A 159 -3.37 11.39 7.43
C HIS A 159 -4.74 11.94 7.79
N ARG A 160 -5.76 11.59 7.03
CA ARG A 160 -7.13 12.04 7.23
C ARG A 160 -8.07 10.85 7.24
N CYS A 161 -9.16 10.94 8.00
CA CYS A 161 -10.16 9.87 8.03
C CYS A 161 -11.60 10.38 8.04
N ARG A 162 -12.48 9.52 7.54
CA ARG A 162 -13.93 9.58 7.79
C ARG A 162 -14.31 8.36 8.62
N VAL A 163 -15.04 8.59 9.70
CA VAL A 163 -15.51 7.52 10.57
C VAL A 163 -16.96 7.20 10.22
N VAL A 164 -17.25 5.92 9.96
CA VAL A 164 -18.57 5.44 9.59
C VAL A 164 -19.04 4.40 10.61
N PRO A 165 -20.27 4.51 11.15
CA PRO A 165 -20.84 3.46 12.00
C PRO A 165 -20.85 2.11 11.28
N ALA A 166 -20.46 1.03 11.97
CA ALA A 166 -20.25 -0.28 11.37
C ALA A 166 -21.45 -0.77 10.54
N GLY A 167 -22.68 -0.63 11.07
CA GLY A 167 -23.90 -1.01 10.33
C GLY A 167 -23.99 -0.34 8.96
N ARG A 168 -23.77 0.99 8.88
CA ARG A 168 -23.76 1.71 7.61
C ARG A 168 -22.57 1.31 6.73
N PHE A 169 -21.41 1.05 7.33
CA PHE A 169 -20.22 0.66 6.59
C PHE A 169 -20.43 -0.66 5.86
N TYR A 170 -20.83 -1.69 6.59
CA TYR A 170 -21.01 -3.04 6.07
C TYR A 170 -22.23 -3.17 5.14
N GLU A 171 -23.28 -2.38 5.38
CA GLU A 171 -24.46 -2.37 4.50
C GLU A 171 -24.20 -1.66 3.17
N ILE A 172 -23.56 -0.47 3.20
CA ILE A 172 -23.51 0.44 2.04
C ILE A 172 -22.08 0.88 1.72
N THR A 173 -21.38 1.46 2.69
CA THR A 173 -20.15 2.23 2.41
C THR A 173 -19.01 1.37 1.87
N ARG A 174 -18.89 0.10 2.29
CA ARG A 174 -17.84 -0.81 1.80
C ARG A 174 -17.86 -0.97 0.27
N ASN A 175 -19.03 -0.83 -0.35
CA ASN A 175 -19.22 -1.03 -1.79
C ASN A 175 -19.44 0.29 -2.56
N LYS A 176 -20.04 1.30 -1.92
CA LYS A 176 -20.42 2.57 -2.58
C LYS A 176 -19.49 3.73 -2.23
N GLY A 177 -18.64 3.56 -1.22
CA GLY A 177 -17.78 4.61 -0.69
C GLY A 177 -18.52 5.70 0.07
N VAL A 178 -17.77 6.70 0.52
CA VAL A 178 -18.26 7.91 1.19
C VAL A 178 -17.83 9.16 0.43
N GLY A 179 -18.66 10.20 0.43
CA GLY A 179 -18.35 11.46 -0.23
C GLY A 179 -17.16 12.21 0.38
N LEU A 180 -16.30 12.76 -0.47
CA LEU A 180 -15.23 13.67 -0.09
C LEU A 180 -15.10 14.81 -1.10
N THR A 181 -15.01 16.04 -0.63
CA THR A 181 -14.80 17.22 -1.47
C THR A 181 -13.46 17.18 -2.20
N PHE A 182 -13.40 17.74 -3.41
CA PHE A 182 -12.15 17.89 -4.17
C PHE A 182 -11.08 18.69 -3.41
N ALA A 183 -11.49 19.69 -2.63
CA ALA A 183 -10.58 20.52 -1.83
C ALA A 183 -9.66 19.70 -0.92
N ALA A 184 -10.08 18.51 -0.47
CA ALA A 184 -9.33 17.69 0.48
C ALA A 184 -7.93 17.27 0.00
N MET A 185 -7.70 17.19 -1.32
CA MET A 185 -6.37 16.91 -1.87
C MET A 185 -5.53 18.16 -2.13
N GLY A 186 -6.12 19.35 -2.01
CA GLY A 186 -5.42 20.64 -2.17
C GLY A 186 -5.03 21.31 -0.85
N MET A 187 -5.42 20.75 0.30
CA MET A 187 -5.16 21.34 1.63
C MET A 187 -3.66 21.33 1.98
N THR A 188 -3.27 22.26 2.83
CA THR A 188 -1.90 22.39 3.36
C THR A 188 -1.81 21.78 4.75
N SER A 189 -0.59 21.72 5.28
CA SER A 189 -0.33 21.32 6.66
C SER A 189 -0.96 22.30 7.67
N PHE A 190 -1.12 23.58 7.31
CA PHE A 190 -1.53 24.67 8.21
C PHE A 190 -2.97 25.14 8.06
N CYS A 191 -3.68 24.79 6.99
CA CYS A 191 -5.07 25.20 6.82
C CYS A 191 -5.96 24.16 6.11
N ASP A 192 -7.23 24.12 6.50
CA ASP A 192 -8.26 23.29 5.86
C ASP A 192 -8.90 24.00 4.64
N GLY A 193 -8.06 24.62 3.81
CA GLY A 193 -8.44 25.26 2.55
C GLY A 193 -7.48 24.85 1.43
N PRO A 194 -7.95 24.67 0.19
CA PRO A 194 -7.07 24.30 -0.90
C PRO A 194 -6.08 25.43 -1.21
N ALA A 195 -4.82 25.08 -1.44
CA ALA A 195 -3.78 26.03 -1.80
C ALA A 195 -4.09 26.71 -3.15
N ASP A 196 -3.78 28.00 -3.24
CA ASP A 196 -3.87 28.76 -4.48
C ASP A 196 -3.00 28.12 -5.58
N GLY A 197 -3.57 27.97 -6.78
CA GLY A 197 -2.90 27.30 -7.90
C GLY A 197 -3.05 25.77 -7.91
N SER A 198 -3.70 25.16 -6.91
CA SER A 198 -3.96 23.71 -6.91
C SER A 198 -5.03 23.27 -7.92
N ASN A 199 -5.81 24.22 -8.45
CA ASN A 199 -7.01 24.00 -9.29
C ASN A 199 -8.11 23.19 -8.60
N LEU A 200 -8.05 23.03 -7.28
CA LEU A 200 -9.07 22.35 -6.47
C LEU A 200 -9.85 23.38 -5.66
N THR A 201 -11.16 23.18 -5.54
CA THR A 201 -12.06 24.07 -4.78
C THR A 201 -13.05 23.24 -3.96
N GLY A 202 -13.89 23.90 -3.17
CA GLY A 202 -14.99 23.23 -2.47
C GLY A 202 -16.10 22.69 -3.41
N VAL A 203 -16.04 22.98 -4.71
CA VAL A 203 -17.01 22.51 -5.70
C VAL A 203 -16.57 21.17 -6.27
N GLY A 204 -17.46 20.18 -6.19
CA GLY A 204 -17.23 18.83 -6.66
C GLY A 204 -16.92 17.86 -5.52
N GLU A 205 -17.23 16.59 -5.77
CA GLU A 205 -17.13 15.52 -4.80
C GLU A 205 -16.65 14.23 -5.49
N ILE A 206 -15.74 13.52 -4.83
CA ILE A 206 -15.34 12.15 -5.17
C ILE A 206 -15.98 11.15 -4.21
N ARG A 207 -15.79 9.86 -4.49
CA ARG A 207 -16.06 8.76 -3.57
C ARG A 207 -14.73 8.22 -3.02
N LEU A 208 -14.61 8.19 -1.70
CA LEU A 208 -13.63 7.36 -1.01
C LEU A 208 -14.17 5.94 -0.95
N VAL A 209 -13.61 5.04 -1.74
CA VAL A 209 -14.02 3.64 -1.84
C VAL A 209 -13.06 2.78 -1.02
N PRO A 210 -13.52 2.12 0.06
CA PRO A 210 -12.69 1.26 0.88
C PRO A 210 -12.06 0.11 0.10
N ASP A 211 -10.77 -0.12 0.34
CA ASP A 211 -10.00 -1.24 -0.20
C ASP A 211 -9.97 -2.37 0.83
N MET A 212 -10.96 -3.27 0.77
CA MET A 212 -11.24 -4.26 1.82
C MET A 212 -10.05 -5.17 2.21
N PRO A 213 -9.15 -5.59 1.30
CA PRO A 213 -7.91 -6.28 1.67
C PRO A 213 -7.01 -5.52 2.66
N THR A 214 -7.17 -4.20 2.79
CA THR A 214 -6.43 -3.37 3.74
C THR A 214 -7.14 -3.21 5.09
N LEU A 215 -8.37 -3.71 5.26
CA LEU A 215 -9.12 -3.57 6.51
C LEU A 215 -8.37 -4.27 7.66
N VAL A 216 -8.11 -3.52 8.73
CA VAL A 216 -7.45 -4.00 9.95
C VAL A 216 -8.27 -3.60 11.18
N ARG A 217 -8.47 -4.54 12.11
CA ARG A 217 -8.98 -4.27 13.46
C ARG A 217 -7.93 -3.52 14.26
N LEU A 218 -8.29 -2.37 14.84
CA LEU A 218 -7.31 -1.53 15.53
C LEU A 218 -6.92 -2.12 16.90
N PRO A 219 -5.66 -2.52 17.13
CA PRO A 219 -5.26 -3.13 18.40
C PRO A 219 -5.41 -2.18 19.60
N TRP A 220 -5.26 -0.87 19.36
CA TRP A 220 -5.39 0.18 20.38
C TRP A 220 -6.84 0.68 20.58
N SER A 221 -7.76 0.35 19.67
CA SER A 221 -9.19 0.68 19.81
C SER A 221 -10.03 -0.53 19.41
N ARG A 222 -10.28 -1.40 20.39
CA ARG A 222 -10.80 -2.76 20.19
C ARG A 222 -12.19 -2.83 19.57
N HIS A 223 -12.94 -1.73 19.47
CA HIS A 223 -14.26 -1.69 18.82
C HIS A 223 -14.23 -0.96 17.47
N GLU A 224 -13.05 -0.71 16.92
CA GLU A 224 -12.87 0.05 15.70
C GLU A 224 -11.99 -0.70 14.70
N GLU A 225 -12.25 -0.44 13.43
CA GLU A 225 -11.44 -0.91 12.32
C GLU A 225 -10.97 0.25 11.47
N MET A 226 -9.93 0.02 10.65
CA MET A 226 -9.39 1.02 9.74
C MET A 226 -9.11 0.40 8.38
N VAL A 227 -9.49 1.09 7.32
CA VAL A 227 -9.36 0.64 5.93
C VAL A 227 -8.85 1.79 5.06
N MET A 228 -7.85 1.50 4.22
CA MET A 228 -7.39 2.45 3.21
C MET A 228 -8.46 2.62 2.15
N ALA A 229 -8.53 3.80 1.53
CA ALA A 229 -9.49 4.08 0.48
C ALA A 229 -8.83 4.56 -0.81
N ASP A 230 -9.43 4.14 -1.92
CA ASP A 230 -9.19 4.74 -3.22
C ASP A 230 -10.13 5.92 -3.45
N MET A 231 -9.65 6.91 -4.19
CA MET A 231 -10.44 8.07 -4.58
C MET A 231 -10.96 7.88 -5.99
N GLN A 232 -12.27 7.88 -6.16
CA GLN A 232 -12.94 7.69 -7.44
C GLN A 232 -13.78 8.91 -7.82
N ILE A 233 -13.65 9.37 -9.06
CA ILE A 233 -14.47 10.48 -9.59
C ILE A 233 -15.88 10.03 -9.92
N ARG A 234 -16.01 8.78 -10.38
CA ARG A 234 -17.25 8.06 -10.66
C ARG A 234 -17.05 6.59 -10.27
N PRO A 235 -18.11 5.81 -10.01
CA PRO A 235 -17.98 4.39 -9.71
C PRO A 235 -17.10 3.66 -10.74
N GLY A 236 -16.03 3.02 -10.29
CA GLY A 236 -15.08 2.30 -11.14
C GLY A 236 -14.02 3.18 -11.82
N GLU A 237 -14.11 4.51 -11.71
CA GLU A 237 -13.18 5.44 -12.35
C GLU A 237 -12.32 6.15 -11.31
N GLY A 238 -11.03 5.77 -11.25
CA GLY A 238 -10.06 6.38 -10.35
C GLY A 238 -9.85 7.87 -10.63
N TRP A 239 -9.85 8.68 -9.58
CA TRP A 239 -9.60 10.11 -9.69
C TRP A 239 -8.10 10.38 -9.94
N GLU A 240 -7.81 11.38 -10.76
CA GLU A 240 -6.44 11.72 -11.18
C GLU A 240 -5.57 12.29 -10.06
N TYR A 241 -6.17 12.73 -8.96
CA TYR A 241 -5.45 13.23 -7.77
C TYR A 241 -5.24 12.14 -6.70
N CYS A 242 -5.60 10.88 -6.97
CA CYS A 242 -5.49 9.80 -5.99
C CYS A 242 -4.04 9.27 -5.87
N PRO A 243 -3.34 9.46 -4.74
CA PRO A 243 -1.96 9.01 -4.59
C PRO A 243 -1.78 7.49 -4.73
N ARG A 244 -2.69 6.71 -4.12
CA ARG A 244 -2.67 5.24 -4.17
C ARG A 244 -2.81 4.72 -5.61
N ASN A 245 -3.74 5.29 -6.37
CA ASN A 245 -3.94 4.93 -7.76
C ASN A 245 -2.75 5.32 -8.64
N THR A 246 -2.15 6.50 -8.40
CA THR A 246 -0.95 6.94 -9.12
C THR A 246 0.22 5.98 -8.91
N LEU A 247 0.49 5.56 -7.67
CA LEU A 247 1.52 4.56 -7.40
C LEU A 247 1.24 3.25 -8.16
N ARG A 248 0.00 2.74 -8.12
CA ARG A 248 -0.38 1.53 -8.87
C ARG A 248 -0.17 1.67 -10.37
N LYS A 249 -0.52 2.83 -10.95
CA LYS A 249 -0.32 3.11 -12.39
C LYS A 249 1.15 3.06 -12.77
N VAL A 250 2.02 3.77 -12.06
CA VAL A 250 3.45 3.78 -12.40
C VAL A 250 4.12 2.42 -12.14
N THR A 251 3.73 1.70 -11.09
CA THR A 251 4.24 0.33 -10.88
C THR A 251 3.76 -0.65 -11.94
N LYS A 252 2.55 -0.44 -12.49
CA LYS A 252 2.05 -1.22 -13.61
C LYS A 252 2.87 -0.95 -14.88
N VAL A 253 3.25 0.31 -15.14
CA VAL A 253 4.16 0.63 -16.25
C VAL A 253 5.51 -0.07 -16.08
N LEU A 254 6.08 -0.05 -14.87
CA LEU A 254 7.34 -0.76 -14.58
C LEU A 254 7.22 -2.27 -14.89
N LEU A 255 6.12 -2.89 -14.51
CA LEU A 255 5.87 -4.31 -14.77
C LEU A 255 5.64 -4.58 -16.27
N ASP A 256 4.78 -3.81 -16.92
CA ASP A 256 4.39 -4.04 -18.32
C ASP A 256 5.56 -3.80 -19.30
N GLU A 257 6.43 -2.80 -19.03
CA GLU A 257 7.54 -2.45 -19.91
C GLU A 257 8.83 -3.24 -19.63
N PHE A 258 9.06 -3.64 -18.37
CA PHE A 258 10.35 -4.21 -17.96
C PHE A 258 10.24 -5.57 -17.26
N ASN A 259 9.03 -6.09 -17.03
CA ASN A 259 8.78 -7.32 -16.28
C ASN A 259 9.37 -7.30 -14.85
N VAL A 260 9.41 -6.13 -14.22
CA VAL A 260 10.01 -5.92 -12.90
C VAL A 260 8.99 -5.34 -11.93
N THR A 261 9.04 -5.83 -10.70
CA THR A 261 8.32 -5.25 -9.56
C THR A 261 9.31 -4.60 -8.58
N MET A 262 8.85 -3.60 -7.83
CA MET A 262 9.67 -2.94 -6.82
C MET A 262 9.19 -3.33 -5.41
N LYS A 263 10.11 -3.78 -4.56
CA LYS A 263 9.86 -3.94 -3.12
C LYS A 263 10.48 -2.78 -2.36
N ALA A 264 9.79 -2.32 -1.31
CA ALA A 264 10.20 -1.23 -0.45
C ALA A 264 10.13 -1.64 1.03
N GLY A 265 11.14 -1.29 1.81
CA GLY A 265 11.17 -1.35 3.27
C GLY A 265 11.51 0.01 3.84
N PHE A 266 10.93 0.37 4.99
CA PHE A 266 11.10 1.70 5.59
C PHE A 266 11.74 1.61 6.96
N GLU A 267 12.78 2.41 7.17
CA GLU A 267 13.31 2.76 8.49
C GLU A 267 12.59 4.04 8.91
N ASN A 268 11.69 3.95 9.88
CA ASN A 268 10.79 5.05 10.24
C ASN A 268 11.17 5.57 11.62
N GLU A 269 11.89 6.69 11.63
CA GLU A 269 12.32 7.38 12.84
C GLU A 269 11.19 8.28 13.37
N PHE A 270 11.13 8.48 14.69
CA PHE A 270 10.16 9.39 15.31
C PHE A 270 10.66 9.87 16.68
N PHE A 271 10.12 11.00 17.12
CA PHE A 271 10.37 11.51 18.48
C PHE A 271 9.17 11.27 19.37
N LEU A 272 9.42 10.77 20.58
CA LEU A 272 8.46 10.82 21.68
C LEU A 272 8.61 12.13 22.44
N ARG A 273 7.50 12.82 22.70
CA ARG A 273 7.45 14.10 23.42
C ARG A 273 6.46 14.05 24.57
N ARG A 274 6.81 14.71 25.67
CA ARG A 274 5.94 14.94 26.83
C ARG A 274 5.37 16.35 26.76
N LYS A 275 4.11 16.51 27.16
CA LYS A 275 3.50 17.83 27.34
C LYS A 275 3.92 18.40 28.69
N LEU A 276 4.54 19.59 28.67
CA LEU A 276 4.83 20.37 29.87
C LEU A 276 4.00 21.65 29.83
N VAL A 277 3.29 21.93 30.93
CA VAL A 277 2.59 23.21 31.11
C VAL A 277 3.36 24.01 32.16
N SER A 278 3.93 25.15 31.76
CA SER A 278 4.66 26.05 32.65
C SER A 278 4.16 27.48 32.46
N ASN A 279 3.76 28.15 33.53
CA ASN A 279 3.20 29.51 33.50
C ASN A 279 2.05 29.71 32.48
N GLY A 280 1.23 28.69 32.27
CA GLY A 280 0.12 28.71 31.30
C GLY A 280 0.56 28.53 29.84
N VAL A 281 1.85 28.31 29.57
CA VAL A 281 2.39 27.99 28.25
C VAL A 281 2.57 26.48 28.14
N GLU A 282 1.95 25.89 27.12
CA GLU A 282 2.12 24.48 26.78
C GLU A 282 3.35 24.31 25.88
N MET A 283 4.17 23.31 26.18
CA MET A 283 5.40 23.02 25.44
C MET A 283 5.56 21.51 25.28
N TRP A 284 6.06 21.09 24.12
CA TRP A 284 6.47 19.72 23.86
C TRP A 284 7.96 19.58 24.18
N ILE A 285 8.30 18.79 25.20
CA ILE A 285 9.69 18.52 25.58
C ILE A 285 10.08 17.08 25.20
N PRO A 286 11.37 16.80 24.94
CA PRO A 286 11.85 15.44 24.69
C PRO A 286 11.42 14.44 25.75
N TYR A 287 11.14 13.20 25.32
CA TYR A 287 10.87 12.10 26.24
C TYR A 287 12.08 11.83 27.14
N ASP A 288 13.28 11.72 26.58
CA ASP A 288 14.53 11.58 27.31
C ASP A 288 15.65 12.40 26.64
N ASN A 289 16.87 12.33 27.18
CA ASN A 289 18.06 12.99 26.62
C ASN A 289 19.22 11.98 26.43
N THR A 290 18.89 10.74 26.06
CA THR A 290 19.85 9.66 25.91
C THR A 290 20.58 9.72 24.56
N ASN A 291 21.61 8.89 24.40
CA ASN A 291 22.41 8.81 23.18
C ASN A 291 21.94 7.65 22.27
N TYR A 292 22.40 7.68 21.02
CA TYR A 292 22.23 6.62 20.02
C TYR A 292 22.48 5.21 20.60
N CYS A 293 21.55 4.28 20.32
CA CYS A 293 21.57 2.88 20.78
C CYS A 293 21.67 2.70 22.31
N SER A 294 21.18 3.66 23.10
CA SER A 294 21.19 3.55 24.56
C SER A 294 20.22 2.46 25.08
N THR A 295 20.75 1.53 25.88
CA THR A 295 19.94 0.52 26.57
C THR A 295 18.96 1.16 27.56
N SER A 296 19.38 2.20 28.28
CA SER A 296 18.52 2.90 29.24
C SER A 296 17.34 3.63 28.57
N ALA A 297 17.53 4.14 27.35
CA ALA A 297 16.46 4.74 26.55
C ALA A 297 15.41 3.70 26.17
N PHE A 298 15.88 2.56 25.66
CA PHE A 298 15.01 1.43 25.33
C PHE A 298 14.26 0.91 26.56
N ASP A 299 14.94 0.72 27.68
CA ASP A 299 14.32 0.27 28.94
C ASP A 299 13.26 1.27 29.42
N GLY A 300 13.55 2.57 29.35
CA GLY A 300 12.62 3.63 29.72
C GLY A 300 11.34 3.61 28.88
N ALA A 301 11.48 3.50 27.55
CA ALA A 301 10.36 3.48 26.61
C ALA A 301 9.76 2.07 26.40
N SER A 302 10.27 1.04 27.08
CA SER A 302 9.98 -0.37 26.78
C SER A 302 8.49 -0.72 26.76
N SER A 303 7.70 -0.19 27.68
CA SER A 303 6.25 -0.44 27.73
C SER A 303 5.52 0.08 26.48
N ILE A 304 5.93 1.26 25.98
CA ILE A 304 5.38 1.88 24.78
C ILE A 304 5.82 1.08 23.56
N LEU A 305 7.12 0.79 23.45
CA LEU A 305 7.72 0.11 22.31
C LEU A 305 7.23 -1.34 22.16
N GLN A 306 7.03 -2.06 23.27
CA GLN A 306 6.45 -3.40 23.27
C GLN A 306 4.99 -3.38 22.82
N GLU A 307 4.19 -2.40 23.26
CA GLU A 307 2.80 -2.26 22.83
C GLU A 307 2.71 -1.88 21.34
N VAL A 308 3.58 -0.99 20.87
CA VAL A 308 3.73 -0.66 19.45
C VAL A 308 4.08 -1.91 18.66
N TYR A 309 5.12 -2.64 19.05
CA TYR A 309 5.55 -3.87 18.38
C TYR A 309 4.42 -4.90 18.32
N SER A 310 3.73 -5.15 19.44
CA SER A 310 2.60 -6.10 19.48
C SER A 310 1.46 -5.66 18.54
N SER A 311 1.12 -4.37 18.54
CA SER A 311 0.03 -3.84 17.71
C SER A 311 0.36 -3.88 16.22
N LEU A 312 1.61 -3.57 15.85
CA LEU A 312 2.08 -3.70 14.47
C LEU A 312 2.02 -5.15 14.01
N LYS A 313 2.49 -6.09 14.86
CA LYS A 313 2.43 -7.53 14.59
C LYS A 313 1.00 -8.02 14.39
N ASP A 314 0.06 -7.62 15.25
CA ASP A 314 -1.36 -7.97 15.14
C ASP A 314 -2.01 -7.40 13.87
N SER A 315 -1.47 -6.29 13.35
CA SER A 315 -1.87 -5.65 12.09
C SER A 315 -1.17 -6.25 10.85
N GLY A 316 -0.39 -7.32 11.02
CA GLY A 316 0.38 -7.96 9.97
C GLY A 316 1.49 -7.07 9.40
N ILE A 317 2.11 -6.22 10.23
CA ILE A 317 3.30 -5.43 9.92
C ILE A 317 4.49 -6.10 10.62
N VAL A 318 5.49 -6.52 9.86
CA VAL A 318 6.69 -7.15 10.40
C VAL A 318 7.72 -6.07 10.70
N VAL A 319 8.12 -5.98 11.97
CA VAL A 319 9.21 -5.14 12.45
C VAL A 319 10.48 -5.99 12.50
N GLU A 320 11.53 -5.55 11.80
CA GLU A 320 12.83 -6.22 11.76
C GLU A 320 13.75 -5.72 12.88
N GLN A 321 13.69 -4.41 13.18
CA GLN A 321 14.53 -3.79 14.20
C GLN A 321 13.82 -2.62 14.90
N LEU A 322 14.20 -2.38 16.15
CA LEU A 322 13.81 -1.22 16.94
C LEU A 322 14.99 -0.79 17.81
N HIS A 323 15.33 0.50 17.82
CA HIS A 323 16.38 1.06 18.68
C HIS A 323 16.11 2.53 19.03
N ALA A 324 16.81 3.02 20.06
CA ALA A 324 16.90 4.44 20.35
C ALA A 324 17.87 5.11 19.39
N GLU A 325 17.44 6.24 18.82
CA GLU A 325 18.20 7.00 17.83
C GLU A 325 19.01 8.13 18.46
N ALA A 326 19.76 8.87 17.63
CA ALA A 326 20.72 9.87 18.09
C ALA A 326 20.10 11.12 18.74
N GLY A 327 18.87 11.51 18.36
CA GLY A 327 18.17 12.66 18.92
C GLY A 327 17.47 12.38 20.24
N LYS A 328 17.15 13.45 20.98
CA LYS A 328 16.58 13.36 22.34
C LYS A 328 15.16 12.79 22.29
N GLY A 329 14.96 11.61 22.89
CA GLY A 329 13.71 10.88 22.82
C GLY A 329 13.36 10.36 21.42
N GLN A 330 14.36 10.17 20.56
CA GLN A 330 14.20 9.63 19.21
C GLN A 330 14.28 8.10 19.23
N PHE A 331 13.44 7.46 18.42
CA PHE A 331 13.43 6.01 18.22
C PHE A 331 13.26 5.71 16.73
N GLU A 332 13.71 4.54 16.31
CA GLU A 332 13.49 4.03 14.97
C GLU A 332 12.78 2.67 15.02
N ILE A 333 11.87 2.46 14.07
CA ILE A 333 11.28 1.15 13.77
C ILE A 333 11.55 0.83 12.30
N ALA A 334 12.31 -0.24 12.05
CA ALA A 334 12.56 -0.76 10.71
C ALA A 334 11.51 -1.79 10.32
N LEU A 335 10.81 -1.53 9.21
CA LEU A 335 9.75 -2.38 8.67
C LEU A 335 10.29 -3.28 7.56
N LYS A 336 9.89 -4.55 7.58
CA LYS A 336 10.27 -5.52 6.54
C LYS A 336 9.87 -5.04 5.15
N TYR A 337 10.75 -5.24 4.18
CA TYR A 337 10.43 -4.93 2.79
C TYR A 337 9.29 -5.81 2.25
N ILE A 338 8.41 -5.20 1.47
CA ILE A 338 7.29 -5.86 0.77
C ILE A 338 7.04 -5.12 -0.55
N LEU A 339 6.11 -5.60 -1.40
CA LEU A 339 5.70 -4.89 -2.60
C LEU A 339 5.42 -3.40 -2.28
N CYS A 340 6.00 -2.48 -3.06
CA CYS A 340 6.04 -1.06 -2.73
C CYS A 340 4.65 -0.41 -2.50
N THR A 341 3.61 -0.86 -3.21
CA THR A 341 2.22 -0.41 -2.99
C THR A 341 1.72 -0.77 -1.59
N VAL A 342 2.05 -1.99 -1.12
CA VAL A 342 1.69 -2.46 0.21
C VAL A 342 2.56 -1.80 1.28
N ALA A 343 3.84 -1.57 0.99
CA ALA A 343 4.74 -0.89 1.91
C ALA A 343 4.26 0.53 2.25
N ALA A 344 3.73 1.26 1.27
CA ALA A 344 3.15 2.60 1.49
C ALA A 344 1.95 2.57 2.44
N ASP A 345 1.00 1.65 2.22
CA ASP A 345 -0.16 1.48 3.12
C ASP A 345 0.31 1.10 4.54
N LYS A 346 1.24 0.14 4.64
CA LYS A 346 1.77 -0.35 5.92
C LYS A 346 2.53 0.72 6.71
N LEU A 347 3.21 1.64 6.04
CA LEU A 347 3.85 2.78 6.68
C LEU A 347 2.83 3.75 7.30
N ILE A 348 1.70 4.02 6.62
CA ILE A 348 0.62 4.84 7.19
C ILE A 348 0.05 4.15 8.44
N TYR A 349 -0.27 2.85 8.36
CA TYR A 349 -0.73 2.08 9.51
C TYR A 349 0.28 2.08 10.66
N ALA A 350 1.58 1.97 10.35
CA ALA A 350 2.62 1.99 11.36
C ALA A 350 2.65 3.32 12.12
N ARG A 351 2.62 4.44 11.39
CA ARG A 351 2.58 5.78 11.98
C ARG A 351 1.31 6.02 12.80
N GLU A 352 0.14 5.57 12.33
CA GLU A 352 -1.12 5.66 13.11
C GLU A 352 -1.06 4.83 14.40
N THR A 353 -0.44 3.65 14.34
CA THR A 353 -0.22 2.78 15.50
C THR A 353 0.67 3.46 16.53
N ILE A 354 1.84 3.97 16.09
CA ILE A 354 2.80 4.67 16.95
C ILE A 354 2.16 5.90 17.59
N LYS A 355 1.48 6.75 16.82
CA LYS A 355 0.78 7.94 17.32
C LYS A 355 -0.29 7.58 18.36
N SER A 356 -1.09 6.55 18.07
CA SER A 356 -2.21 6.18 18.94
C SER A 356 -1.73 5.60 20.27
N ILE A 357 -0.69 4.77 20.24
CA ILE A 357 -0.11 4.17 21.44
C ILE A 357 0.64 5.23 22.25
N ALA A 358 1.43 6.11 21.62
CA ALA A 358 2.05 7.23 22.32
C ALA A 358 1.01 8.08 23.08
N ARG A 359 -0.11 8.42 22.44
CA ARG A 359 -1.23 9.14 23.07
C ARG A 359 -1.85 8.38 24.24
N LYS A 360 -2.02 7.06 24.12
CA LYS A 360 -2.50 6.20 25.21
C LYS A 360 -1.57 6.26 26.44
N HIS A 361 -0.28 6.47 26.22
CA HIS A 361 0.73 6.63 27.28
C HIS A 361 0.97 8.10 27.69
N GLY A 362 0.10 9.03 27.28
CA GLY A 362 0.19 10.46 27.66
C GLY A 362 1.31 11.23 26.95
N LEU A 363 1.81 10.70 25.83
CA LEU A 363 2.85 11.30 25.00
C LEU A 363 2.28 11.69 23.62
N VAL A 364 3.05 12.45 22.85
CA VAL A 364 2.87 12.54 21.40
C VAL A 364 4.08 11.92 20.71
N ALA A 365 3.82 11.16 19.64
CA ALA A 365 4.85 10.74 18.70
C ALA A 365 4.77 11.65 17.48
N THR A 366 5.89 12.28 17.12
CA THR A 366 6.00 13.13 15.94
C THR A 366 7.00 12.56 14.95
N PHE A 367 6.64 12.61 13.67
CA PHE A 367 7.48 12.24 12.52
C PHE A 367 8.00 13.50 11.79
N LEU A 368 7.89 14.67 12.42
CA LEU A 368 8.41 15.91 11.87
C LEU A 368 9.94 15.80 11.66
N PRO A 369 10.51 16.24 10.52
CA PRO A 369 11.91 15.97 10.20
C PRO A 369 12.91 16.65 11.14
N LYS A 370 12.58 17.83 11.68
CA LYS A 370 13.46 18.60 12.55
C LYS A 370 12.65 19.38 13.60
N PRO A 371 12.11 18.70 14.63
CA PRO A 371 11.28 19.33 15.66
C PRO A 371 12.08 20.33 16.52
N ASP A 372 13.35 20.03 16.78
CA ASP A 372 14.31 20.95 17.39
C ASP A 372 15.45 21.21 16.40
N LEU A 373 15.72 22.48 16.09
CA LEU A 373 16.70 22.85 15.07
C LEU A 373 18.15 22.51 15.48
N ASP A 374 18.42 22.42 16.78
CA ASP A 374 19.73 22.15 17.38
C ASP A 374 19.97 20.66 17.72
N ASP A 375 19.02 19.77 17.40
CA ASP A 375 19.13 18.32 17.67
C ASP A 375 19.20 17.50 16.37
N PHE A 376 19.30 16.18 16.42
CA PHE A 376 19.24 15.32 15.23
C PHE A 376 17.88 15.40 14.52
N GLY A 377 17.87 15.06 13.23
CA GLY A 377 16.64 15.01 12.44
C GLY A 377 16.03 13.62 12.40
N SER A 378 14.74 13.54 12.06
CA SER A 378 14.00 12.30 11.82
C SER A 378 13.81 12.03 10.33
N GLY A 379 14.31 10.88 9.88
CA GLY A 379 14.10 10.35 8.54
C GLY A 379 13.02 9.27 8.47
N SER A 380 12.62 8.94 7.26
CA SER A 380 11.86 7.74 6.92
C SER A 380 12.55 7.05 5.75
N HIS A 381 13.79 6.58 5.97
CA HIS A 381 14.67 6.12 4.89
C HIS A 381 14.01 4.91 4.22
N VAL A 382 14.13 4.82 2.89
CA VAL A 382 13.44 3.78 2.12
C VAL A 382 14.45 2.94 1.36
N HIS A 383 14.46 1.65 1.68
CA HIS A 383 15.24 0.63 0.98
C HIS A 383 14.43 0.04 -0.16
N LEU A 384 15.01 0.01 -1.35
CA LEU A 384 14.36 -0.32 -2.60
C LEU A 384 15.13 -1.37 -3.37
N SER A 385 14.40 -2.37 -3.88
CA SER A 385 14.97 -3.46 -4.68
C SER A 385 14.01 -3.83 -5.81
N LEU A 386 14.57 -4.39 -6.88
CA LEU A 386 13.86 -4.78 -8.09
C LEU A 386 13.77 -6.30 -8.18
N TRP A 387 12.60 -6.82 -8.56
CA TRP A 387 12.31 -8.25 -8.53
C TRP A 387 11.60 -8.72 -9.78
N GLU A 388 12.03 -9.86 -10.30
CA GLU A 388 11.40 -10.61 -11.39
C GLU A 388 11.24 -12.06 -10.93
N ASN A 389 10.03 -12.62 -10.96
CA ASN A 389 9.76 -14.01 -10.55
C ASN A 389 10.38 -14.40 -9.18
N ASP A 390 10.23 -13.52 -8.19
CA ASP A 390 10.81 -13.65 -6.84
C ASP A 390 12.34 -13.73 -6.76
N GLN A 391 13.04 -13.37 -7.84
CA GLN A 391 14.49 -13.15 -7.84
C GLN A 391 14.79 -11.65 -7.76
N ASN A 392 15.76 -11.27 -6.93
CA ASN A 392 16.23 -9.89 -6.84
C ASN A 392 17.13 -9.58 -8.05
N VAL A 393 16.59 -8.83 -9.00
CA VAL A 393 17.28 -8.44 -10.24
C VAL A 393 17.98 -7.08 -10.13
N PHE A 394 17.96 -6.43 -8.96
CA PHE A 394 18.84 -5.28 -8.70
C PHE A 394 20.30 -5.72 -8.54
N MET A 395 20.50 -6.89 -7.95
CA MET A 395 21.82 -7.45 -7.64
C MET A 395 22.57 -7.86 -8.90
N GLY A 396 23.86 -7.54 -8.94
CA GLY A 396 24.75 -7.97 -10.01
C GLY A 396 24.93 -9.50 -10.06
N SER A 397 25.44 -9.97 -11.20
CA SER A 397 25.83 -11.36 -11.42
C SER A 397 27.27 -11.43 -11.91
N SER A 398 27.85 -12.64 -11.99
CA SER A 398 29.21 -12.82 -12.53
C SER A 398 29.40 -12.32 -13.97
N LYS A 399 28.32 -12.12 -14.72
CA LYS A 399 28.33 -11.63 -16.11
C LYS A 399 28.06 -10.13 -16.24
N ASP A 400 27.44 -9.52 -15.23
CA ASP A 400 26.96 -8.14 -15.26
C ASP A 400 26.99 -7.59 -13.83
N ASN A 401 28.06 -6.85 -13.52
CA ASN A 401 28.36 -6.39 -12.17
C ASN A 401 28.91 -4.95 -12.18
N PHE A 402 28.02 -4.00 -12.44
CA PHE A 402 28.37 -2.58 -12.38
C PHE A 402 28.27 -2.10 -10.93
N HIS A 403 29.42 -1.99 -10.26
CA HIS A 403 29.51 -1.61 -8.86
C HIS A 403 28.67 -2.48 -7.88
N GLY A 404 28.45 -3.76 -8.18
CA GLY A 404 27.63 -4.65 -7.36
C GLY A 404 26.19 -4.80 -7.87
N MET A 405 25.79 -4.01 -8.87
CA MET A 405 24.44 -4.00 -9.44
C MET A 405 24.40 -4.72 -10.78
N SER A 406 23.21 -5.20 -11.15
CA SER A 406 22.90 -5.53 -12.53
C SER A 406 22.77 -4.27 -13.37
N LYS A 407 22.78 -4.40 -14.69
CA LYS A 407 22.45 -3.32 -15.62
C LYS A 407 21.06 -2.73 -15.37
N THR A 408 20.08 -3.56 -15.04
CA THR A 408 18.72 -3.09 -14.70
C THR A 408 18.74 -2.26 -13.42
N GLY A 409 19.46 -2.73 -12.39
CA GLY A 409 19.62 -2.00 -11.13
C GLY A 409 20.34 -0.67 -11.31
N GLU A 410 21.44 -0.66 -12.07
CA GLU A 410 22.20 0.56 -12.39
C GLU A 410 21.33 1.57 -13.13
N GLN A 411 20.66 1.17 -14.22
CA GLN A 411 19.85 2.07 -15.04
C GLN A 411 18.68 2.65 -14.25
N PHE A 412 18.01 1.84 -13.43
CA PHE A 412 16.94 2.32 -12.56
C PHE A 412 17.48 3.34 -11.53
N LEU A 413 18.58 3.02 -10.84
CA LEU A 413 19.20 3.93 -9.88
C LEU A 413 19.70 5.21 -10.55
N ALA A 414 20.21 5.14 -11.78
CA ALA A 414 20.64 6.30 -12.56
C ALA A 414 19.47 7.22 -12.91
N GLY A 415 18.28 6.66 -13.18
CA GLY A 415 17.03 7.41 -13.28
C GLY A 415 16.69 8.15 -12.00
N VAL A 416 16.68 7.43 -10.87
CA VAL A 416 16.43 8.03 -9.54
C VAL A 416 17.45 9.13 -9.23
N TYR A 417 18.74 8.90 -9.50
CA TYR A 417 19.81 9.90 -9.35
C TYR A 417 19.55 11.16 -10.18
N HIS A 418 19.18 10.98 -11.45
CA HIS A 418 18.92 12.09 -12.37
C HIS A 418 17.76 12.99 -11.90
N HIS A 419 16.68 12.37 -11.41
CA HIS A 419 15.47 13.06 -10.98
C HIS A 419 15.45 13.43 -9.49
N LEU A 420 16.52 13.11 -8.73
CA LEU A 420 16.56 13.28 -7.28
C LEU A 420 16.17 14.70 -6.81
N PRO A 421 16.63 15.80 -7.44
CA PRO A 421 16.21 17.15 -7.06
C PRO A 421 14.68 17.36 -7.14
N SER A 422 14.02 16.80 -8.16
CA SER A 422 12.57 16.87 -8.35
C SER A 422 11.82 15.95 -7.38
N ILE A 423 12.37 14.75 -7.11
CA ILE A 423 11.80 13.77 -6.18
C ILE A 423 11.65 14.37 -4.77
N LEU A 424 12.57 15.24 -4.34
CA LEU A 424 12.49 15.87 -3.01
C LEU A 424 11.20 16.64 -2.76
N ALA A 425 10.54 17.19 -3.80
CA ALA A 425 9.24 17.83 -3.63
C ALA A 425 8.11 16.86 -3.21
N PHE A 426 8.36 15.55 -3.26
CA PHE A 426 7.47 14.48 -2.78
C PHE A 426 8.00 13.78 -1.53
N THR A 427 9.31 13.55 -1.42
CA THR A 427 9.92 12.78 -0.32
C THR A 427 10.40 13.65 0.85
N ALA A 428 10.59 14.95 0.62
CA ALA A 428 10.96 15.98 1.58
C ALA A 428 10.08 17.23 1.39
N PRO A 429 8.73 17.11 1.50
CA PRO A 429 7.80 18.05 0.90
C PRO A 429 7.51 19.32 1.73
N HIS A 430 8.26 19.56 2.82
CA HIS A 430 8.00 20.62 3.77
C HIS A 430 9.26 21.48 4.01
N PRO A 431 9.17 22.80 4.29
CA PRO A 431 10.36 23.61 4.59
C PRO A 431 11.25 23.00 5.68
N ASN A 432 10.64 22.44 6.73
CA ASN A 432 11.36 21.75 7.82
C ASN A 432 12.15 20.50 7.38
N SER A 433 11.78 19.88 6.26
CA SER A 433 12.57 18.79 5.66
C SER A 433 13.99 19.23 5.30
N TYR A 434 14.16 20.49 4.90
CA TYR A 434 15.45 21.03 4.47
C TYR A 434 16.32 21.47 5.65
N ASP A 435 15.72 21.73 6.83
CA ASP A 435 16.48 21.89 8.08
C ASP A 435 17.16 20.56 8.49
N ARG A 436 16.59 19.42 8.07
CA ARG A 436 17.21 18.09 8.22
C ARG A 436 18.28 17.82 7.15
N ILE A 437 18.07 18.23 5.89
CA ILE A 437 18.98 17.95 4.76
C ILE A 437 20.18 18.91 4.75
N GLN A 438 21.11 18.70 5.67
CA GLN A 438 22.34 19.50 5.82
C GLN A 438 23.59 18.61 5.72
N PRO A 439 24.74 19.16 5.27
CA PRO A 439 26.01 18.44 5.29
C PRO A 439 26.32 17.89 6.69
N ASP A 440 26.94 16.72 6.75
CA ASP A 440 27.42 16.10 7.99
C ASP A 440 26.31 15.78 9.02
N THR A 441 25.10 15.47 8.52
CA THR A 441 23.93 15.09 9.34
C THR A 441 23.31 13.75 8.94
N TRP A 442 24.01 12.94 8.12
CA TRP A 442 23.52 11.63 7.63
C TRP A 442 22.19 11.67 6.86
N SER A 443 21.87 12.83 6.27
CA SER A 443 20.59 13.09 5.58
C SER A 443 20.70 13.19 4.05
N GLY A 444 21.92 13.18 3.52
CA GLY A 444 22.20 13.24 2.09
C GLY A 444 22.05 14.65 1.49
N ALA A 445 23.05 15.52 1.68
CA ALA A 445 22.96 16.94 1.27
C ALA A 445 23.52 17.27 -0.12
N TYR A 446 24.16 16.30 -0.79
CA TYR A 446 24.83 16.47 -2.08
C TYR A 446 24.26 15.50 -3.11
N LEU A 447 24.21 15.91 -4.38
CA LEU A 447 23.76 15.07 -5.49
C LEU A 447 24.85 14.03 -5.83
N CYS A 448 24.90 12.95 -5.04
CA CYS A 448 25.80 11.82 -5.19
C CYS A 448 25.11 10.51 -4.81
N TRP A 449 25.82 9.41 -5.05
CA TRP A 449 25.48 8.11 -4.50
C TRP A 449 26.77 7.45 -3.98
N GLY A 450 26.66 6.46 -3.11
CA GLY A 450 27.83 5.75 -2.61
C GLY A 450 27.50 4.37 -2.05
N LYS A 451 28.49 3.48 -2.06
CA LYS A 451 28.37 2.16 -1.46
C LYS A 451 28.54 2.26 0.04
N GLU A 452 27.53 1.80 0.79
CA GLU A 452 27.53 1.85 2.26
C GLU A 452 27.82 3.25 2.84
N ASN A 453 27.66 4.30 2.03
CA ASN A 453 27.96 5.68 2.42
C ASN A 453 26.71 6.34 3.02
N ARG A 454 26.66 6.45 4.35
CA ARG A 454 25.53 7.04 5.08
C ARG A 454 25.37 8.55 4.88
N GLU A 455 26.37 9.25 4.33
CA GLU A 455 26.26 10.68 3.99
C GLU A 455 25.74 10.92 2.57
N ALA A 456 25.70 9.89 1.71
CA ALA A 456 25.11 10.00 0.38
C ALA A 456 23.58 9.89 0.46
N PRO A 457 22.82 10.69 -0.30
CA PRO A 457 21.35 10.58 -0.31
C PRO A 457 20.87 9.27 -0.93
N LEU A 458 21.67 8.69 -1.85
CA LEU A 458 21.46 7.38 -2.45
C LEU A 458 22.58 6.44 -2.00
N ARG A 459 22.26 5.52 -1.10
CA ARG A 459 23.21 4.55 -0.55
C ARG A 459 22.89 3.16 -1.07
N THR A 460 23.80 2.51 -1.79
CA THR A 460 23.63 1.08 -2.10
C THR A 460 24.06 0.25 -0.90
N ALA A 461 23.27 -0.77 -0.55
CA ALA A 461 23.48 -1.55 0.66
C ALA A 461 23.22 -3.06 0.49
N CYS A 462 23.79 -3.82 1.42
CA CYS A 462 23.59 -5.26 1.53
C CYS A 462 23.24 -5.71 2.95
N PRO A 463 22.27 -6.62 3.14
CA PRO A 463 22.11 -7.30 4.41
C PRO A 463 23.32 -8.22 4.67
N PRO A 464 23.60 -8.54 5.94
CA PRO A 464 24.63 -9.50 6.29
C PRO A 464 24.45 -10.83 5.54
N GLY A 465 25.56 -11.39 5.03
CA GLY A 465 25.57 -12.67 4.31
C GLY A 465 25.53 -12.57 2.77
N VAL A 466 25.35 -11.37 2.21
CA VAL A 466 25.56 -11.13 0.76
C VAL A 466 27.06 -10.90 0.50
N PRO A 467 27.63 -11.41 -0.62
CA PRO A 467 29.02 -11.14 -1.00
C PRO A 467 29.34 -9.63 -1.04
N LEU A 468 30.52 -9.26 -0.54
CA LEU A 468 30.93 -7.87 -0.35
C LEU A 468 31.01 -7.04 -1.65
N ASP A 469 31.14 -7.71 -2.80
CA ASP A 469 31.22 -7.09 -4.11
C ASP A 469 29.86 -6.84 -4.76
N LEU A 470 28.76 -7.34 -4.16
CA LEU A 470 27.39 -7.19 -4.65
C LEU A 470 26.61 -6.20 -3.80
N VAL A 471 25.57 -5.60 -4.39
CA VAL A 471 24.57 -4.78 -3.68
C VAL A 471 23.17 -5.31 -3.95
N SER A 472 22.35 -5.43 -2.91
CA SER A 472 21.01 -6.05 -3.00
C SER A 472 19.89 -5.03 -3.14
N ASN A 473 20.12 -3.80 -2.67
CA ASN A 473 19.16 -2.72 -2.67
C ASN A 473 19.89 -1.39 -2.69
N PHE A 474 19.12 -0.32 -2.92
CA PHE A 474 19.56 1.03 -2.61
C PHE A 474 18.57 1.70 -1.66
N GLU A 475 19.09 2.62 -0.87
CA GLU A 475 18.42 3.37 0.16
C GLU A 475 18.34 4.83 -0.27
N ILE A 476 17.15 5.43 -0.16
CA ILE A 476 16.98 6.88 -0.26
C ILE A 476 16.86 7.46 1.14
N LYS A 477 17.87 8.24 1.55
CA LYS A 477 17.93 8.87 2.88
C LYS A 477 17.13 10.17 2.97
N SER A 478 16.96 10.84 1.83
CA SER A 478 16.22 12.11 1.71
C SER A 478 14.71 11.85 1.55
N PHE A 479 14.18 11.05 2.47
CA PHE A 479 12.76 10.72 2.62
C PHE A 479 12.41 10.92 4.09
N ASP A 480 11.33 11.65 4.39
CA ASP A 480 10.97 11.98 5.78
C ASP A 480 9.49 11.77 6.11
N GLY A 481 9.14 12.02 7.37
CA GLY A 481 7.80 11.80 7.89
C GLY A 481 6.72 12.74 7.33
N CYS A 482 7.10 13.84 6.68
CA CYS A 482 6.16 14.73 6.01
C CYS A 482 5.71 14.21 4.63
N ALA A 483 6.41 13.22 4.07
CA ALA A 483 6.07 12.64 2.78
C ALA A 483 4.76 11.82 2.83
N ASN A 484 3.93 12.01 1.80
CA ASN A 484 2.92 11.02 1.44
C ASN A 484 3.64 9.82 0.80
N PRO A 485 3.62 8.63 1.43
CA PRO A 485 4.46 7.53 0.97
C PRO A 485 4.09 7.01 -0.41
N HIS A 486 2.82 7.15 -0.81
CA HIS A 486 2.39 6.79 -2.15
C HIS A 486 2.96 7.71 -3.22
N LEU A 487 2.96 9.02 -2.97
CA LEU A 487 3.53 10.00 -3.91
C LEU A 487 5.05 9.89 -3.98
N GLY A 488 5.72 9.74 -2.83
CA GLY A 488 7.17 9.56 -2.77
C GLY A 488 7.62 8.34 -3.58
N LEU A 489 7.02 7.17 -3.33
CA LEU A 489 7.32 5.96 -4.09
C LEU A 489 6.91 6.08 -5.56
N ALA A 490 5.82 6.76 -5.89
CA ALA A 490 5.41 6.94 -7.28
C ALA A 490 6.43 7.77 -8.06
N ALA A 491 6.97 8.83 -7.47
CA ALA A 491 8.03 9.65 -8.07
C ALA A 491 9.32 8.84 -8.27
N ILE A 492 9.69 7.99 -7.31
CA ILE A 492 10.86 7.13 -7.41
C ILE A 492 10.70 6.09 -8.53
N VAL A 493 9.54 5.44 -8.63
CA VAL A 493 9.24 4.49 -9.71
C VAL A 493 9.25 5.18 -11.06
N ALA A 494 8.62 6.35 -11.18
CA ALA A 494 8.58 7.13 -12.41
C ALA A 494 10.00 7.52 -12.89
N ALA A 495 10.85 7.98 -11.97
CA ALA A 495 12.25 8.28 -12.27
C ALA A 495 13.05 7.04 -12.69
N GLY A 496 12.85 5.92 -12.00
CA GLY A 496 13.53 4.66 -12.35
C GLY A 496 13.10 4.10 -13.71
N ILE A 497 11.81 4.22 -14.07
CA ILE A 497 11.29 3.89 -15.41
C ILE A 497 12.03 4.70 -16.48
N ASP A 498 12.19 6.00 -16.27
CA ASP A 498 12.91 6.84 -17.21
C ASP A 498 14.40 6.45 -17.33
N GLY A 499 15.04 6.11 -16.22
CA GLY A 499 16.40 5.56 -16.20
C GLY A 499 16.54 4.31 -17.07
N LEU A 500 15.57 3.40 -16.98
CA LEU A 500 15.50 2.19 -17.81
C LEU A 500 15.23 2.51 -19.29
N ARG A 501 14.26 3.37 -19.59
CA ARG A 501 13.89 3.78 -20.96
C ARG A 501 15.04 4.46 -21.70
N ARG A 502 15.78 5.34 -21.01
CA ARG A 502 16.90 6.10 -21.58
C ARG A 502 18.25 5.41 -21.43
N HIS A 503 18.28 4.24 -20.78
CA HIS A 503 19.51 3.51 -20.46
C HIS A 503 20.56 4.39 -19.77
N LEU A 504 20.13 5.17 -18.78
CA LEU A 504 21.00 6.09 -18.08
C LEU A 504 22.13 5.34 -17.37
N LYS A 505 23.26 6.01 -17.24
CA LYS A 505 24.43 5.50 -16.53
C LYS A 505 24.63 6.27 -15.25
N LEU A 506 25.03 5.56 -14.21
CA LEU A 506 25.32 6.17 -12.93
C LEU A 506 26.73 6.80 -12.98
N PRO A 507 26.98 7.96 -12.37
CA PRO A 507 28.35 8.47 -12.22
C PRO A 507 29.17 7.57 -11.29
N GLU A 508 30.47 7.81 -11.18
CA GLU A 508 31.30 7.11 -10.18
C GLU A 508 30.77 7.34 -8.75
N PRO A 509 30.82 6.32 -7.87
CA PRO A 509 30.37 6.45 -6.49
C PRO A 509 31.29 7.36 -5.68
N ILE A 510 30.71 8.00 -4.66
CA ILE A 510 31.46 8.73 -3.63
C ILE A 510 31.67 7.79 -2.44
N GLU A 511 32.92 7.40 -2.19
CA GLU A 511 33.30 6.47 -1.12
C GLU A 511 33.78 7.15 0.17
N SER A 512 33.89 8.48 0.17
CA SER A 512 34.21 9.29 1.36
C SER A 512 33.06 10.21 1.74
N ASN A 513 33.25 11.06 2.75
CA ASN A 513 32.24 12.07 3.07
C ASN A 513 32.05 13.02 1.86
N PRO A 514 30.82 13.18 1.32
CA PRO A 514 30.53 14.13 0.24
C PRO A 514 30.89 15.59 0.56
N SER A 515 30.88 16.00 1.83
CA SER A 515 31.23 17.38 2.22
C SER A 515 32.69 17.73 1.88
N ASP A 516 33.59 16.76 1.93
CA ASP A 516 35.00 16.88 1.48
C ASP A 516 35.12 17.17 -0.02
N HIS A 517 34.08 16.86 -0.80
CA HIS A 517 34.02 17.07 -2.25
C HIS A 517 33.07 18.21 -2.64
N SER A 518 32.72 19.10 -1.71
CA SER A 518 31.78 20.21 -1.92
C SER A 518 32.12 21.13 -3.09
N SER A 519 33.39 21.24 -3.49
CA SER A 519 33.83 22.01 -4.67
C SER A 519 33.51 21.33 -6.02
N LYS A 520 33.24 20.02 -6.01
CA LYS A 520 32.98 19.20 -7.21
C LYS A 520 31.55 18.69 -7.26
N LEU A 521 30.94 18.43 -6.11
CA LEU A 521 29.58 17.94 -5.99
C LEU A 521 28.59 19.10 -5.94
N LYS A 522 27.49 18.96 -6.69
CA LYS A 522 26.35 19.86 -6.57
C LYS A 522 25.61 19.56 -5.27
N ARG A 523 25.14 20.61 -4.58
CA ARG A 523 24.16 20.45 -3.50
C ARG A 523 22.84 19.93 -4.08
N LEU A 524 22.15 19.08 -3.32
CA LEU A 524 20.71 18.89 -3.52
C LEU A 524 19.98 20.20 -3.19
N PRO A 525 18.72 20.36 -3.63
CA PRO A 525 17.90 21.52 -3.26
C PRO A 525 18.04 21.87 -1.77
N GLN A 526 18.46 23.09 -1.48
CA GLN A 526 18.77 23.55 -0.12
C GLN A 526 17.54 24.05 0.64
N ASN A 527 16.42 24.17 -0.07
CA ASN A 527 15.13 24.59 0.46
C ASN A 527 14.01 24.03 -0.43
N LEU A 528 12.77 24.11 0.05
CA LEU A 528 11.62 23.59 -0.68
C LEU A 528 11.33 24.33 -1.99
N GLN A 529 11.77 25.59 -2.13
CA GLN A 529 11.56 26.36 -3.36
C GLN A 529 12.39 25.78 -4.51
N GLU A 530 13.65 25.41 -4.27
CA GLU A 530 14.54 24.80 -5.27
C GLU A 530 14.04 23.43 -5.76
N SER A 531 13.40 22.63 -4.89
CA SER A 531 12.81 21.34 -5.32
C SER A 531 11.51 21.54 -6.10
N VAL A 532 10.71 22.55 -5.75
CA VAL A 532 9.53 22.96 -6.53
C VAL A 532 9.94 23.42 -7.93
N GLU A 533 11.03 24.18 -8.06
CA GLU A 533 11.56 24.62 -9.35
C GLU A 533 12.06 23.43 -10.17
N SER A 534 12.78 22.50 -9.53
CA SER A 534 13.24 21.26 -10.17
C SER A 534 12.06 20.43 -10.68
N LEU A 535 11.04 20.20 -9.84
CA LEU A 535 9.83 19.46 -10.20
C LEU A 535 9.04 20.15 -11.32
N SER A 536 8.93 21.49 -11.29
CA SER A 536 8.22 22.25 -12.33
C SER A 536 8.86 22.11 -13.72
N ALA A 537 10.16 21.82 -13.78
CA ALA A 537 10.89 21.59 -15.02
C ALA A 537 10.89 20.11 -15.47
N ASP A 538 10.42 19.20 -14.62
CA ASP A 538 10.55 17.75 -14.80
C ASP A 538 9.40 17.14 -15.58
N LYS A 539 9.53 17.16 -16.92
CA LYS A 539 8.50 16.66 -17.84
C LYS A 539 8.15 15.18 -17.62
N VAL A 540 9.12 14.36 -17.21
CA VAL A 540 8.93 12.91 -16.99
C VAL A 540 8.00 12.70 -15.81
N LEU A 541 8.23 13.40 -14.69
CA LEU A 541 7.36 13.30 -13.53
C LEU A 541 5.96 13.87 -13.81
N HIS A 542 5.85 14.97 -14.55
CA HIS A 542 4.55 15.48 -15.01
C HIS A 542 3.77 14.45 -15.85
N GLU A 543 4.44 13.74 -16.76
CA GLU A 543 3.81 12.72 -17.60
C GLU A 543 3.38 11.48 -16.80
N LEU A 544 4.29 10.88 -16.02
CA LEU A 544 4.07 9.59 -15.36
C LEU A 544 3.22 9.70 -14.08
N ILE A 545 3.37 10.78 -13.30
CA ILE A 545 2.56 11.02 -12.08
C ILE A 545 1.22 11.63 -12.45
N GLY A 546 1.19 12.48 -13.47
CA GLY A 546 0.02 13.22 -13.93
C GLY A 546 0.08 14.70 -13.59
N ASP A 547 0.01 15.53 -14.62
CA ASP A 547 0.21 16.98 -14.57
C ASP A 547 -0.63 17.70 -13.50
N LYS A 548 -1.91 17.32 -13.35
CA LYS A 548 -2.79 17.94 -12.36
C LYS A 548 -2.35 17.66 -10.93
N LEU A 549 -1.95 16.43 -10.62
CA LEU A 549 -1.47 16.05 -9.29
C LEU A 549 -0.12 16.70 -8.98
N VAL A 550 0.79 16.78 -9.97
CA VAL A 550 2.05 17.51 -9.84
C VAL A 550 1.81 19.00 -9.59
N THR A 551 0.88 19.61 -10.34
CA THR A 551 0.47 21.01 -10.16
C THR A 551 -0.08 21.26 -8.75
N THR A 552 -0.94 20.37 -8.24
CA THR A 552 -1.44 20.46 -6.86
C THR A 552 -0.33 20.33 -5.83
N ALA A 553 0.61 19.39 -6.01
CA ALA A 553 1.76 19.26 -5.12
C ALA A 553 2.60 20.54 -5.12
N ILE A 554 2.92 21.11 -6.28
CA ILE A 554 3.64 22.39 -6.39
C ILE A 554 2.89 23.52 -5.67
N ALA A 555 1.57 23.63 -5.87
CA ALA A 555 0.76 24.66 -5.24
C ALA A 555 0.77 24.58 -3.71
N ILE A 556 0.61 23.38 -3.15
CA ILE A 556 0.68 23.15 -1.70
C ILE A 556 2.05 23.57 -1.17
N ARG A 557 3.13 23.15 -1.82
CA ARG A 557 4.51 23.44 -1.39
C ARG A 557 4.77 24.94 -1.37
N LYS A 558 4.32 25.67 -2.40
CA LYS A 558 4.39 27.14 -2.45
C LYS A 558 3.62 27.79 -1.30
N ALA A 559 2.46 27.24 -0.94
CA ALA A 559 1.71 27.72 0.22
C ALA A 559 2.43 27.44 1.55
N GLU A 560 3.03 26.26 1.73
CA GLU A 560 3.86 25.94 2.91
C GLU A 560 5.02 26.94 3.04
N ILE A 561 5.78 27.16 1.95
CA ILE A 561 6.90 28.12 1.91
C ILE A 561 6.44 29.50 2.37
N ASN A 562 5.36 30.01 1.77
CA ASN A 562 4.84 31.33 2.08
C ASN A 562 4.35 31.46 3.54
N HIS A 563 3.74 30.41 4.09
CA HIS A 563 3.21 30.44 5.45
C HIS A 563 4.32 30.42 6.49
N PHE A 564 5.26 29.47 6.40
CA PHE A 564 6.31 29.30 7.40
C PHE A 564 7.40 30.37 7.30
N ALA A 565 7.61 30.96 6.12
CA ALA A 565 8.45 32.16 5.99
C ALA A 565 7.87 33.36 6.77
N LYS A 566 6.53 33.50 6.81
CA LYS A 566 5.85 34.58 7.54
C LYS A 566 5.63 34.26 9.02
N ASN A 567 5.55 32.97 9.37
CA ASN A 567 5.23 32.50 10.71
C ASN A 567 6.23 31.41 11.18
N PRO A 568 7.51 31.73 11.43
CA PRO A 568 8.51 30.72 11.80
C PRO A 568 8.15 29.92 13.06
N GLY A 569 7.44 30.55 14.02
CA GLY A 569 6.99 29.89 15.24
C GLY A 569 5.93 28.81 15.04
N ALA A 570 5.22 28.82 13.90
CA ALA A 570 4.16 27.86 13.60
C ALA A 570 4.69 26.45 13.32
N LEU A 571 6.00 26.27 13.10
CA LEU A 571 6.61 24.95 12.94
C LEU A 571 6.34 24.04 14.14
N LYS A 572 6.20 24.60 15.35
CA LYS A 572 5.89 23.83 16.56
C LYS A 572 4.49 23.21 16.52
N ASP A 573 3.55 23.84 15.81
CA ASP A 573 2.18 23.32 15.65
C ASP A 573 2.14 22.05 14.81
N LEU A 574 3.23 21.76 14.07
CA LEU A 574 3.35 20.55 13.26
C LEU A 574 3.67 19.30 14.09
N ILE A 575 4.19 19.44 15.31
CA ILE A 575 4.54 18.32 16.20
C ILE A 575 3.33 17.40 16.44
N ASP A 576 2.14 17.98 16.57
CA ASP A 576 0.91 17.20 16.79
C ASP A 576 0.30 16.64 15.49
N ARG A 577 0.76 17.14 14.33
CA ARG A 577 0.21 16.84 13.00
C ARG A 577 0.99 15.76 12.28
N TYR A 578 2.31 15.91 12.20
CA TYR A 578 3.23 14.90 11.68
C TYR A 578 3.81 14.10 12.81
#